data_AF-A0A4Q1VV66-F1
#
_entry.id   AF-A0A4Q1VV66-F1
#
_cell.length_a   1.000
_cell.length_b   1.000
_cell.length_c   1.000
_cell.angle_alpha   90.00
_cell.angle_beta   90.00
_cell.angle_gamma   90.00
#
_symmetry.space_group_name_H-M   'P 1'
#
loop_
_entity.id
_entity.type
_entity.pdbx_description
1 polymer ?
#
loop_
_entity_poly.entity_id
_entity_poly.type
_entity_poly.pdbx_seq_one_letter_code
_entity_poly.pdbx_strand_id
1 'polypeptide(L)'
;MRDAAFFSFIAACAALAIHGAAAQERFDDWPPLTNPFPSTGGGGIMIHDYDPVVADGKCTTKFRAVEPNGTTYHNLIAFEATQTQGGVLCSNGQWRSADGSASGTTPFRVFIKDGIKRGSP
;
A
#
# COMPACT_ATOMS: atom_id res chain seq x y z
N MET A 1 -25.27 27.98 -65.31
CA MET A 1 -24.91 26.55 -65.34
C MET A 1 -24.53 26.18 -63.92
N ARG A 2 -25.06 25.05 -63.43
CA ARG A 2 -25.22 24.65 -62.02
C ARG A 2 -23.96 24.80 -61.16
N ASP A 3 -24.15 25.40 -59.99
CA ASP A 3 -23.22 25.49 -58.88
C ASP A 3 -22.73 24.12 -58.42
N ALA A 4 -21.41 23.97 -58.35
CA ALA A 4 -20.74 22.81 -57.77
C ALA A 4 -20.20 23.19 -56.38
N ALA A 5 -20.95 22.83 -55.34
CA ALA A 5 -20.46 22.86 -53.97
C ALA A 5 -21.12 21.73 -53.18
N PHE A 6 -20.54 20.53 -53.24
CA PHE A 6 -20.86 19.45 -52.31
C PHE A 6 -19.69 19.29 -51.34
N PHE A 7 -19.76 20.06 -50.26
CA PHE A 7 -19.04 19.80 -49.02
C PHE A 7 -19.64 18.56 -48.34
N SER A 8 -18.83 17.55 -48.03
CA SER A 8 -19.08 16.47 -47.05
C SER A 8 -17.98 15.42 -47.22
N PHE A 9 -17.30 14.86 -46.22
CA PHE A 9 -17.60 14.71 -44.81
C PHE A 9 -16.23 14.44 -44.13
N ILE A 10 -15.77 15.32 -43.23
CA ILE A 10 -14.55 15.05 -42.45
C ILE A 10 -14.86 13.92 -41.46
N ALA A 11 -14.07 12.86 -41.54
CA ALA A 11 -14.09 11.72 -40.65
C ALA A 11 -13.81 12.15 -39.19
N ALA A 12 -14.69 11.74 -38.28
CA ALA A 12 -14.42 11.76 -36.85
C ALA A 12 -14.78 10.39 -36.26
N CYS A 13 -13.87 9.42 -36.44
CA CYS A 13 -13.85 8.22 -35.61
C CYS A 13 -13.42 8.64 -34.20
N ALA A 14 -14.40 8.99 -33.35
CA ALA A 14 -14.19 9.09 -31.91
C ALA A 14 -13.97 7.68 -31.36
N ALA A 15 -12.71 7.21 -31.38
CA ALA A 15 -12.32 6.02 -30.66
C ALA A 15 -12.50 6.28 -29.16
N LEU A 16 -13.58 5.75 -28.61
CA LEU A 16 -13.79 5.63 -27.17
C LEU A 16 -12.60 4.83 -26.59
N ALA A 17 -11.64 5.54 -26.02
CA ALA A 17 -10.61 4.93 -25.21
C ALA A 17 -11.27 4.41 -23.93
N ILE A 18 -11.71 3.15 -23.96
CA ILE A 18 -12.13 2.39 -22.78
C ILE A 18 -10.86 2.15 -21.96
N HIS A 19 -10.40 3.17 -21.24
CA HIS A 19 -9.49 2.98 -20.14
C HIS A 19 -10.28 2.21 -19.09
N GLY A 20 -9.98 0.92 -18.96
CA GLY A 20 -10.43 0.14 -17.83
C GLY A 20 -9.95 0.83 -16.56
N ALA A 21 -10.82 1.65 -15.96
CA ALA A 21 -10.64 2.16 -14.63
C ALA A 21 -10.71 0.93 -13.72
N ALA A 22 -9.55 0.35 -13.42
CA ALA A 22 -9.43 -0.48 -12.23
C ALA A 22 -10.02 0.35 -11.10
N ALA A 23 -11.05 -0.17 -10.44
CA ALA A 23 -11.69 0.54 -9.35
C ALA A 23 -10.59 0.98 -8.37
N GLN A 24 -10.46 2.29 -8.15
CA GLN A 24 -9.46 2.82 -7.22
C GLN A 24 -9.69 2.14 -5.88
N GLU A 25 -8.69 1.40 -5.39
CA GLU A 25 -8.78 0.65 -4.14
C GLU A 25 -9.20 1.60 -3.01
N ARG A 26 -10.19 1.20 -2.21
CA ARG A 26 -10.77 2.01 -1.13
C ARG A 26 -10.06 1.71 0.18
N PHE A 27 -9.01 2.46 0.48
CA PHE A 27 -8.17 2.20 1.66
C PHE A 27 -8.90 2.44 2.99
N ASP A 28 -9.94 3.27 3.00
CA ASP A 28 -10.78 3.50 4.19
C ASP A 28 -11.56 2.25 4.61
N ASP A 29 -11.77 1.29 3.71
CA ASP A 29 -12.50 0.03 3.97
C ASP A 29 -11.59 -1.05 4.56
N TRP A 30 -10.27 -0.85 4.56
CA TRP A 30 -9.33 -1.78 5.18
C TRP A 30 -9.54 -1.86 6.70
N PRO A 31 -9.35 -3.04 7.31
CA PRO A 31 -9.50 -3.19 8.75
C PRO A 31 -8.49 -2.29 9.50
N PRO A 32 -8.91 -1.67 10.61
CA PRO A 32 -7.95 -1.03 11.53
C PRO A 32 -6.85 -2.02 11.93
N LEU A 33 -5.62 -1.52 11.99
CA LEU A 33 -4.47 -2.33 12.38
C LEU A 33 -4.60 -2.73 13.85
N THR A 34 -4.60 -4.04 14.11
CA THR A 34 -4.63 -4.59 15.47
C THR A 34 -3.24 -4.94 15.95
N ASN A 35 -3.05 -4.99 17.27
CA ASN A 35 -1.83 -5.52 17.89
C ASN A 35 -2.21 -6.68 18.83
N PRO A 36 -1.71 -7.91 18.61
CA PRO A 36 -0.92 -8.34 17.46
C PRO A 36 -1.76 -8.58 16.19
N PHE A 37 -1.08 -8.90 15.07
CA PHE A 37 -1.70 -9.43 13.85
C PHE A 37 -0.82 -10.52 13.20
N PRO A 38 -1.37 -11.42 12.36
CA PRO A 38 -0.59 -12.48 11.72
C PRO A 38 0.45 -11.93 10.73
N SER A 39 1.64 -12.53 10.71
CA SER A 39 2.68 -12.24 9.72
C SER A 39 2.26 -12.68 8.31
N THR A 40 2.55 -11.85 7.30
CA THR A 40 2.38 -12.23 5.88
C THR A 40 3.32 -13.36 5.44
N GLY A 41 4.37 -13.65 6.21
CA GLY A 41 5.31 -14.75 5.94
C GLY A 41 4.78 -16.13 6.35
N GLY A 42 3.66 -16.21 7.07
CA GLY A 42 3.09 -17.47 7.55
C GLY A 42 3.79 -18.04 8.79
N GLY A 43 3.68 -19.36 9.00
CA GLY A 43 4.33 -20.08 10.11
C GLY A 43 3.72 -19.85 11.50
N GLY A 44 2.55 -19.23 11.59
CA GLY A 44 1.93 -18.86 12.87
C GLY A 44 2.65 -17.73 13.61
N ILE A 45 3.56 -17.02 12.93
CA ILE A 45 4.28 -15.88 13.49
C ILE A 45 3.30 -14.71 13.67
N MET A 46 3.32 -14.11 14.85
CA MET A 46 2.53 -12.93 15.18
C MET A 46 3.41 -11.69 15.21
N ILE A 47 2.92 -10.60 14.64
CA ILE A 47 3.59 -9.30 14.60
C ILE A 47 3.04 -8.43 15.72
N HIS A 48 3.96 -7.91 16.55
CA HIS A 48 3.65 -7.07 17.69
C HIS A 48 4.27 -5.68 17.57
N ASP A 49 3.66 -4.73 18.28
CA ASP A 49 4.13 -3.36 18.50
C ASP A 49 4.28 -2.54 17.21
N TYR A 50 3.53 -2.92 16.18
CA TYR A 50 3.60 -2.31 14.86
C TYR A 50 2.88 -0.96 14.85
N ASP A 51 3.66 0.11 14.98
CA ASP A 51 3.14 1.48 15.00
C ASP A 51 3.91 2.34 13.99
N PRO A 52 3.48 2.40 12.72
CA PRO A 52 4.19 3.15 11.69
C PRO A 52 4.02 4.65 11.85
N VAL A 53 5.15 5.36 11.83
CA VAL A 53 5.23 6.81 11.90
C VAL A 53 5.72 7.34 10.55
N VAL A 54 5.03 8.35 10.03
CA VAL A 54 5.37 9.02 8.78
C VAL A 54 6.33 10.18 9.06
N ALA A 55 7.50 10.15 8.44
CA ALA A 55 8.47 11.25 8.46
C ALA A 55 9.32 11.21 7.18
N ASP A 56 9.68 12.38 6.64
CA ASP A 56 10.62 12.51 5.52
C ASP A 56 10.30 11.63 4.30
N GLY A 57 9.02 11.49 3.95
CA GLY A 57 8.57 10.68 2.80
C GLY A 57 8.66 9.17 3.01
N LYS A 58 8.86 8.71 4.24
CA LYS A 58 8.90 7.29 4.63
C LYS A 58 7.91 7.02 5.75
N CYS A 59 7.43 5.78 5.83
CA CYS A 59 6.80 5.26 7.05
C CYS A 59 7.76 4.28 7.71
N THR A 60 8.08 4.46 8.99
CA THR A 60 8.99 3.56 9.69
C THR A 60 8.33 2.99 10.93
N THR A 61 8.65 1.74 11.25
CA THR A 61 8.26 1.16 12.54
C THR A 61 9.29 0.15 13.03
N LYS A 62 9.30 -0.04 14.35
CA LYS A 62 9.95 -1.18 14.99
C LYS A 62 8.86 -2.20 15.27
N PHE A 63 9.18 -3.48 15.14
CA PHE A 63 8.21 -4.53 15.43
C PHE A 63 8.89 -5.77 15.99
N ARG A 64 8.10 -6.60 16.66
CA ARG A 64 8.52 -7.94 17.04
C ARG A 64 7.82 -8.97 16.19
N ALA A 65 8.56 -9.95 15.69
CA ALA A 65 8.02 -11.17 15.14
C ALA A 65 8.14 -12.25 16.21
N VAL A 66 7.00 -12.78 16.67
CA VAL A 66 6.94 -13.76 17.76
C VAL A 66 6.46 -15.09 17.17
N GLU A 67 7.29 -16.12 17.29
CA GLU A 67 6.95 -17.48 16.88
C GLU A 67 5.95 -18.13 17.85
N PRO A 68 5.25 -19.20 17.41
CA PRO A 68 4.36 -19.96 18.30
C PRO A 68 5.03 -20.52 19.57
N ASN A 69 6.35 -20.77 19.52
CA ASN A 69 7.14 -21.25 20.66
C ASN A 69 7.58 -20.12 21.63
N GLY A 70 7.25 -18.86 21.34
CA GLY A 70 7.62 -17.69 22.14
C GLY A 70 8.94 -17.01 21.73
N THR A 71 9.70 -17.58 20.79
CA THR A 71 10.92 -16.95 20.26
C THR A 71 10.57 -15.61 19.63
N THR A 72 11.33 -14.58 19.99
CA THR A 72 11.03 -13.19 19.62
C THR A 72 12.18 -12.59 18.85
N TYR A 73 11.88 -12.07 17.66
CA TYR A 73 12.82 -11.33 16.82
C TYR A 73 12.46 -9.86 16.79
N HIS A 74 13.44 -9.01 17.04
CA HIS A 74 13.27 -7.55 16.96
C HIS A 74 13.68 -7.06 15.59
N ASN A 75 12.83 -6.26 14.97
CA ASN A 75 12.99 -5.84 13.59
C ASN A 75 12.68 -4.34 13.42
N LEU A 76 13.17 -3.78 12.33
CA LEU A 76 12.84 -2.46 11.83
C LEU A 76 12.34 -2.59 10.40
N ILE A 77 11.36 -1.78 10.01
CA ILE A 77 10.86 -1.71 8.66
C ILE A 77 10.70 -0.26 8.21
N ALA A 78 11.00 -0.02 6.94
CA ALA A 78 10.74 1.24 6.26
C ALA A 78 9.88 0.98 5.02
N PHE A 79 8.90 1.86 4.81
CA PHE A 79 8.04 1.91 3.64
C PHE A 79 8.26 3.21 2.89
N GLU A 80 7.93 3.20 1.61
CA GLU A 80 7.65 4.42 0.87
C GLU A 80 6.32 5.01 1.32
N ALA A 81 6.28 6.32 1.55
CA ALA A 81 5.06 7.03 1.93
C ALA A 81 4.52 7.83 0.74
N THR A 82 3.33 7.48 0.27
CA THR A 82 2.64 8.17 -0.83
C THR A 82 1.37 8.85 -0.32
N GLN A 83 1.25 10.16 -0.55
CA GLN A 83 0.01 10.90 -0.25
C GLN A 83 -1.11 10.46 -1.20
N THR A 84 -2.25 10.02 -0.67
CA THR A 84 -3.38 9.55 -1.47
C THR A 84 -4.68 9.52 -0.68
N GLN A 85 -5.83 9.75 -1.31
CA GLN A 85 -7.17 9.66 -0.70
C GLN A 85 -7.34 10.43 0.63
N GLY A 86 -6.60 11.53 0.79
CA GLY A 86 -6.60 12.34 2.02
C GLY A 86 -5.80 11.75 3.18
N GLY A 87 -5.03 10.69 2.96
CA GLY A 87 -4.12 10.08 3.93
C GLY A 87 -2.78 9.70 3.31
N VAL A 88 -2.05 8.82 3.98
CA VAL A 88 -0.73 8.33 3.56
C VAL A 88 -0.79 6.82 3.38
N LEU A 89 -0.45 6.34 2.19
CA LEU A 89 -0.22 4.93 1.91
C LEU A 89 1.25 4.60 2.09
N CYS A 90 1.54 3.71 3.04
CA CYS A 90 2.83 3.09 3.28
C CYS A 90 2.91 1.77 2.50
N SER A 91 3.81 1.68 1.52
CA SER A 91 3.98 0.51 0.66
C SER A 91 5.44 0.18 0.38
N ASN A 92 5.69 -0.94 -0.31
CA ASN A 92 7.04 -1.40 -0.67
C ASN A 92 7.96 -1.56 0.56
N GLY A 93 7.44 -2.25 1.58
CA GLY A 93 8.11 -2.39 2.87
C GLY A 93 9.40 -3.19 2.78
N GLN A 94 10.48 -2.64 3.33
CA GLN A 94 11.79 -3.26 3.45
C GLN A 94 12.14 -3.38 4.93
N TRP A 95 12.32 -4.61 5.41
CA TRP A 95 12.60 -4.88 6.81
C TRP A 95 14.00 -5.45 7.00
N ARG A 96 14.49 -5.28 8.23
CA ARG A 96 15.70 -5.92 8.71
C ARG A 96 15.55 -6.26 10.18
N SER A 97 16.22 -7.34 10.57
CA SER A 97 16.55 -7.61 11.96
C SER A 97 17.29 -6.43 12.60
N ALA A 98 17.02 -6.20 13.88
CA ALA A 98 17.67 -5.14 14.64
C ALA A 98 19.18 -5.35 14.76
N ASP A 99 19.62 -6.60 14.84
CA ASP A 99 21.02 -7.01 14.90
C ASP A 99 21.71 -7.07 13.51
N GLY A 100 20.95 -6.93 12.42
CA GLY A 100 21.46 -6.93 11.06
C GLY A 100 21.75 -8.31 10.47
N SER A 101 21.37 -9.39 11.15
CA SER A 101 21.57 -10.77 10.69
C SER A 101 20.71 -11.18 9.49
N ALA A 102 19.54 -10.57 9.35
CA ALA A 102 18.56 -10.85 8.30
C ALA A 102 17.86 -9.58 7.78
N SER A 103 17.37 -9.65 6.54
CA SER A 103 16.57 -8.62 5.89
C SER A 103 15.62 -9.23 4.86
N GLY A 104 14.63 -8.44 4.43
CA GLY A 104 13.69 -8.83 3.40
C GLY A 104 12.71 -7.73 3.04
N THR A 105 11.66 -8.12 2.31
CA THR A 105 10.55 -7.24 1.94
C THR A 105 9.23 -7.80 2.42
N THR A 106 8.18 -6.99 2.41
CA THR A 106 6.80 -7.43 2.67
C THR A 106 5.83 -6.78 1.69
N PRO A 107 4.81 -7.53 1.23
CA PRO A 107 3.69 -6.96 0.47
C PRO A 107 2.68 -6.23 1.38
N PHE A 108 2.81 -6.33 2.71
CA PHE A 108 1.90 -5.67 3.65
C PHE A 108 1.93 -4.16 3.43
N ARG A 109 0.76 -3.53 3.38
CA ARG A 109 0.62 -2.08 3.23
C ARG A 109 -0.11 -1.51 4.43
N VAL A 110 0.17 -0.26 4.76
CA VAL A 110 -0.54 0.46 5.82
C VAL A 110 -1.08 1.77 5.27
N PHE A 111 -2.35 2.05 5.51
CA PHE A 111 -2.95 3.35 5.21
C PHE A 111 -3.18 4.12 6.51
N ILE A 112 -2.74 5.38 6.55
CA ILE A 112 -2.81 6.25 7.73
C ILE A 112 -3.63 7.48 7.38
N LYS A 113 -4.74 7.70 8.10
CA LYS A 113 -5.62 8.85 7.90
C LYS A 113 -6.33 9.18 9.21
N ASP A 114 -6.38 10.46 9.56
CA ASP A 114 -7.04 10.96 10.78
C ASP A 114 -6.60 10.23 12.07
N GLY A 115 -5.32 9.88 12.15
CA GLY A 115 -4.73 9.12 13.27
C GLY A 115 -5.04 7.62 13.27
N ILE A 116 -5.91 7.14 12.39
CA ILE A 116 -6.25 5.73 12.24
C ILE A 116 -5.25 5.07 11.28
N LYS A 117 -4.71 3.93 11.71
CA LYS A 117 -3.82 3.09 10.89
C LYS A 117 -4.60 1.85 10.48
N ARG A 118 -4.63 1.53 9.18
CA ARG A 118 -5.34 0.39 8.60
C ARG A 118 -4.35 -0.49 7.85
N GLY A 119 -4.43 -1.81 8.05
CA GLY A 119 -3.58 -2.78 7.37
C GLY A 119 -4.24 -3.35 6.13
N SER A 120 -3.48 -3.61 5.07
CA SER A 120 -4.00 -4.32 3.91
C SER A 120 -4.53 -5.71 4.32
N PRO A 121 -5.66 -6.16 3.75
CA PRO A 121 -6.26 -7.46 4.05
C PRO A 121 -5.39 -8.65 3.60
#